data_AF-A0A9E3FQE5-F1
#
_entry.id   AF-A0A9E3FQE5-F1
#
_cell.length_a   1.000
_cell.length_b   1.000
_cell.length_c   1.000
_cell.angle_alpha   90.00
_cell.angle_beta   90.00
_cell.angle_gamma   90.00
#
_symmetry.space_group_name_H-M   'P 1'
#
loop_
_entity.id
_entity.type
_entity.pdbx_description
1 polymer ?
#
loop_
_entity_poly.entity_id
_entity_poly.type
_entity_poly.pdbx_seq_one_letter_code
_entity_poly.pdbx_strand_id
1 'polypeptide(L)'
;MPVGLASKKTTSTEHVQAGGGNDMQSADPVAEWEQVAQQQKQAGADQIDQMAKAVHGAADHLAQEMPETAELVHAAASQLERGAGALRERGVSDLMAGFNELGRKDPLTLLGGAMLAGFAISRFFKSSTDSSR
;
A
#
# COMPACT_ATOMS: atom_id res chain seq x y z
N MET A 1 -68.28 -34.61 -31.40
CA MET A 1 -67.92 -33.32 -30.76
C MET A 1 -67.63 -33.59 -29.28
N PRO A 2 -66.36 -33.73 -28.84
CA PRO A 2 -66.05 -33.80 -27.41
C PRO A 2 -65.52 -32.47 -26.86
N VAL A 3 -65.84 -32.34 -25.57
CA VAL A 3 -65.67 -31.26 -24.60
C VAL A 3 -64.22 -31.18 -24.10
N GLY A 4 -63.76 -30.03 -23.59
CA GLY A 4 -62.49 -30.01 -22.85
C GLY A 4 -61.96 -28.63 -22.46
N LEU A 5 -62.19 -28.26 -21.21
CA LEU A 5 -61.58 -27.15 -20.47
C LEU A 5 -60.04 -27.25 -20.47
N ALA A 6 -59.31 -26.11 -20.50
CA ALA A 6 -58.08 -25.95 -19.71
C ALA A 6 -57.51 -24.51 -19.78
N SER A 7 -57.50 -23.88 -18.61
CA SER A 7 -56.59 -22.84 -18.15
C SER A 7 -55.30 -22.65 -18.95
N LYS A 8 -55.01 -21.40 -19.30
CA LYS A 8 -53.64 -20.95 -19.57
C LYS A 8 -52.79 -21.25 -18.33
N LYS A 9 -51.87 -22.19 -18.53
CA LYS A 9 -50.96 -22.80 -17.58
C LYS A 9 -49.92 -21.79 -17.09
N THR A 10 -49.94 -21.52 -15.79
CA THR A 10 -48.78 -21.07 -15.01
C THR A 10 -47.70 -22.17 -15.07
N THR A 11 -46.43 -21.75 -15.16
CA THR A 11 -45.21 -22.60 -15.05
C THR A 11 -44.80 -23.39 -16.30
N SER A 12 -43.82 -22.86 -17.04
CA SER A 12 -42.82 -23.66 -17.75
C SER A 12 -41.44 -23.31 -17.18
N THR A 13 -41.04 -24.08 -16.17
CA THR A 13 -39.65 -24.33 -15.88
C THR A 13 -39.13 -25.21 -17.00
N GLU A 14 -38.34 -24.66 -17.91
CA GLU A 14 -37.48 -25.44 -18.78
C GLU A 14 -36.02 -25.10 -18.46
N HIS A 15 -35.33 -26.16 -18.07
CA HIS A 15 -33.91 -26.23 -17.82
C HIS A 15 -33.12 -25.74 -19.04
N VAL A 16 -32.21 -24.81 -18.82
CA VAL A 16 -30.98 -24.71 -19.63
C VAL A 16 -29.82 -25.06 -18.72
N GLN A 17 -29.46 -26.33 -18.72
CA GLN A 17 -28.20 -26.83 -18.22
C GLN A 17 -27.33 -27.13 -19.43
N ALA A 18 -26.36 -26.27 -19.74
CA ALA A 18 -25.17 -26.60 -20.53
C ALA A 18 -24.19 -25.41 -20.56
N GLY A 19 -22.96 -25.64 -20.10
CA GLY A 19 -21.84 -24.69 -20.05
C GLY A 19 -21.48 -24.37 -18.59
N GLY A 20 -20.63 -25.10 -17.88
CA GLY A 20 -19.44 -25.78 -18.36
C GLY A 20 -18.35 -24.74 -18.62
N GLY A 21 -17.77 -24.21 -17.55
CA GLY A 21 -16.67 -23.24 -17.64
C GLY A 21 -16.59 -22.35 -16.40
N ASN A 22 -16.12 -22.91 -15.29
CA ASN A 22 -15.42 -22.10 -14.29
C ASN A 22 -14.05 -21.75 -14.91
N ASP A 23 -14.07 -20.84 -15.87
CA ASP A 23 -12.87 -20.18 -16.38
C ASP A 23 -12.85 -18.87 -15.58
N MET A 24 -12.42 -18.85 -14.32
CA MET A 24 -10.99 -18.78 -13.96
C MET A 24 -10.14 -18.08 -15.04
N GLN A 25 -10.69 -17.03 -15.67
CA GLN A 25 -9.94 -16.02 -16.40
C GLN A 25 -9.64 -14.84 -15.46
N SER A 26 -9.23 -15.16 -14.24
CA SER A 26 -8.23 -14.35 -13.54
C SER A 26 -6.91 -14.69 -14.22
N ALA A 27 -6.71 -14.18 -15.44
CA ALA A 27 -5.36 -14.08 -15.98
C ALA A 27 -4.68 -13.04 -15.11
N ASP A 28 -4.07 -13.50 -14.02
CA ASP A 28 -3.41 -12.70 -13.00
C ASP A 28 -2.41 -11.75 -13.65
N PRO A 29 -2.74 -10.45 -13.84
CA PRO A 29 -1.73 -9.49 -14.25
C PRO A 29 -0.79 -9.22 -13.07
N VAL A 30 -0.95 -9.89 -11.92
CA VAL A 30 -0.13 -9.70 -10.72
C VAL A 30 1.14 -10.55 -10.72
N ALA A 31 1.16 -11.72 -11.38
CA ALA A 31 2.28 -12.66 -11.29
C ALA A 31 3.56 -12.16 -12.02
N GLU A 32 3.41 -11.42 -13.12
CA GLU A 32 4.55 -10.82 -13.84
C GLU A 32 5.07 -9.56 -13.12
N TRP A 33 4.21 -8.89 -12.37
CA TRP A 33 4.57 -7.71 -11.59
C TRP A 33 5.22 -8.11 -10.26
N GLU A 34 4.98 -9.31 -9.75
CA GLU A 34 5.57 -9.80 -8.51
C GLU A 34 7.08 -9.89 -8.56
N GLN A 35 7.70 -10.33 -9.66
CA GLN A 35 9.17 -10.46 -9.74
C GLN A 35 9.86 -9.09 -9.83
N VAL A 36 9.30 -8.17 -10.63
CA VAL A 36 9.77 -6.78 -10.72
C VAL A 36 9.52 -6.06 -9.38
N ALA A 37 8.37 -6.29 -8.76
CA ALA A 37 8.04 -5.74 -7.46
C ALA A 37 8.91 -6.31 -6.35
N GLN A 38 9.33 -7.58 -6.38
CA GLN A 38 10.21 -8.16 -5.36
C GLN A 38 11.61 -7.53 -5.39
N GLN A 39 12.20 -7.39 -6.59
CA GLN A 39 13.51 -6.71 -6.72
C GLN A 39 13.41 -5.24 -6.32
N GLN A 40 12.35 -4.54 -6.73
CA GLN A 40 12.13 -3.15 -6.35
C GLN A 40 11.83 -2.97 -4.84
N LYS A 41 11.12 -3.93 -4.22
CA LYS A 41 10.87 -3.94 -2.76
C LYS A 41 12.18 -4.11 -1.99
N GLN A 42 13.05 -5.03 -2.40
CA GLN A 42 14.34 -5.25 -1.74
C GLN A 42 15.24 -4.02 -1.83
N ALA A 43 15.43 -3.48 -3.03
CA ALA A 43 16.23 -2.27 -3.24
C ALA A 43 15.67 -1.07 -2.46
N GLY A 44 14.34 -0.89 -2.44
CA GLY A 44 13.68 0.17 -1.66
C GLY A 44 13.85 -0.02 -0.15
N ALA A 45 13.68 -1.24 0.36
CA ALA A 45 13.87 -1.53 1.78
C ALA A 45 15.33 -1.33 2.23
N ASP A 46 16.31 -1.71 1.40
CA ASP A 46 17.74 -1.49 1.70
C ASP A 46 18.08 0.01 1.72
N GLN A 47 17.47 0.80 0.83
CA GLN A 47 17.65 2.26 0.83
C GLN A 47 17.11 2.88 2.14
N ILE A 48 15.93 2.44 2.60
CA ILE A 48 15.32 2.92 3.84
C ILE A 48 16.13 2.47 5.07
N ASP A 49 16.65 1.24 5.06
CA ASP A 49 17.52 0.71 6.12
C ASP A 49 18.81 1.54 6.27
N GLN A 50 19.45 1.92 5.15
CA GLN A 50 20.62 2.79 5.19
C GLN A 50 20.30 4.19 5.75
N MET A 51 19.12 4.74 5.43
CA MET A 51 18.67 6.00 6.03
C MET A 51 18.41 5.85 7.52
N ALA A 52 17.76 4.76 7.96
CA ALA A 52 17.53 4.47 9.37
C ALA A 52 18.85 4.39 10.16
N LYS A 53 19.86 3.72 9.60
CA LYS A 53 21.21 3.65 10.19
C LYS A 53 21.88 5.03 10.31
N ALA A 54 21.78 5.87 9.29
CA ALA A 54 22.33 7.23 9.34
C ALA A 54 21.62 8.09 10.40
N VAL A 55 20.29 7.98 10.50
CA VAL A 55 19.48 8.67 11.51
C VAL A 55 19.79 8.15 12.91
N HIS A 56 20.01 6.84 13.08
CA HIS A 56 20.41 6.25 14.35
C HIS A 56 21.78 6.78 14.80
N GLY A 57 22.76 6.83 13.90
CA GLY A 57 24.05 7.43 14.19
C GLY A 57 23.95 8.91 14.57
N ALA A 58 23.08 9.68 13.90
CA ALA A 58 22.80 11.06 14.29
C ALA A 58 22.11 11.16 15.65
N ALA A 59 21.20 10.23 15.98
CA ALA A 59 20.55 10.14 17.28
C ALA A 59 21.55 9.84 18.39
N ASP A 60 22.52 8.95 18.15
CA ASP A 60 23.57 8.62 19.12
C ASP A 60 24.47 9.81 19.43
N HIS A 61 24.80 10.61 18.40
CA HIS A 61 25.51 11.87 18.58
C HIS A 61 24.65 12.89 19.34
N LEU A 62 23.37 13.00 18.99
CA LEU A 62 22.46 13.94 19.62
C LEU A 62 22.08 13.54 21.05
N ALA A 63 22.10 12.25 21.40
CA ALA A 63 21.83 11.77 22.76
C ALA A 63 22.84 12.30 23.77
N GLN A 64 24.06 12.60 23.31
CA GLN A 64 25.12 13.17 24.14
C GLN A 64 24.92 14.67 24.40
N GLU A 65 24.29 15.40 23.47
CA GLU A 65 24.11 16.86 23.56
C GLU A 65 22.68 17.28 23.98
N MET A 66 21.66 16.56 23.50
CA MET A 66 20.24 16.87 23.63
C MET A 66 19.41 15.57 23.78
N PRO A 67 19.34 15.00 24.99
CA PRO A 67 18.66 13.72 25.24
C PRO A 67 17.18 13.73 24.84
N GLU A 68 16.45 14.82 25.04
CA GLU A 68 15.04 14.92 24.61
C GLU A 68 14.88 14.88 23.09
N THR A 69 15.78 15.52 22.35
CA THR A 69 15.76 15.49 20.88
C THR A 69 16.17 14.11 20.37
N ALA A 70 17.10 13.44 21.06
CA ALA A 70 17.54 12.11 20.70
C ALA A 70 16.42 11.07 20.80
N GLU A 71 15.55 11.14 21.82
CA GLU A 71 14.38 10.25 21.90
C GLU A 71 13.44 10.42 20.70
N LEU A 72 13.22 11.67 20.26
CA LEU A 72 12.40 11.96 19.09
C LEU A 72 13.02 11.38 17.81
N VAL A 73 14.34 11.54 17.63
CA VAL A 73 15.06 10.99 16.47
C VAL A 73 15.09 9.46 16.51
N HIS A 74 15.24 8.86 17.69
CA HIS A 74 15.21 7.41 17.87
C HIS A 74 13.82 6.82 17.58
N ALA A 75 12.75 7.51 17.99
CA ALA A 75 11.38 7.15 17.64
C ALA A 75 11.17 7.19 16.12
N ALA A 76 11.72 8.20 15.44
CA ALA A 76 11.68 8.30 13.98
C ALA A 76 12.46 7.14 13.29
N ALA A 77 13.67 6.83 13.78
CA ALA A 77 14.46 5.70 13.27
C ALA A 77 13.72 4.36 13.43
N SER A 78 13.11 4.14 14.60
CA SER A 78 12.32 2.93 14.89
C SER A 78 11.08 2.82 13.99
N GLN A 79 10.45 3.95 13.63
CA GLN A 79 9.35 3.96 12.65
C GLN A 79 9.82 3.61 11.24
N LEU A 80 10.99 4.11 10.83
CA LEU A 80 11.59 3.78 9.53
C LEU A 80 11.92 2.29 9.42
N GLU A 81 12.52 1.70 10.45
CA GLU A 81 12.91 0.29 10.46
C GLU A 81 11.68 -0.64 10.41
N ARG A 82 10.63 -0.31 11.15
CA ARG A 82 9.32 -0.99 11.05
C ARG A 82 8.72 -0.88 9.65
N GLY A 83 8.84 0.29 9.02
CA GLY A 83 8.40 0.50 7.64
C GLY A 83 9.20 -0.31 6.63
N ALA A 84 10.53 -0.37 6.78
CA ALA A 84 11.42 -1.15 5.92
C ALA A 84 11.14 -2.66 6.03
N GLY A 85 10.94 -3.16 7.26
CA GLY A 85 10.55 -4.55 7.52
C GLY A 85 9.20 -4.89 6.89
N ALA A 86 8.19 -4.04 7.10
CA ALA A 86 6.87 -4.21 6.49
C ALA A 86 6.92 -4.17 4.95
N LEU A 87 7.72 -3.27 4.36
CA LEU A 87 7.91 -3.20 2.92
C LEU A 87 8.61 -4.44 2.35
N ARG A 88 9.61 -4.98 3.07
CA ARG A 88 10.36 -6.17 2.67
C ARG A 88 9.51 -7.44 2.73
N GLU A 89 8.75 -7.62 3.80
CA GLU A 89 7.94 -8.84 4.00
C GLU A 89 6.61 -8.79 3.26
N ARG A 90 5.95 -7.63 3.23
CA ARG A 90 4.56 -7.51 2.80
C ARG A 90 4.37 -6.70 1.52
N GLY A 91 5.34 -5.84 1.19
CA GLY A 91 5.28 -5.00 0.00
C GLY A 91 4.24 -3.88 0.07
N VAL A 92 4.16 -3.13 -1.04
CA VAL A 92 3.39 -1.89 -1.14
C VAL A 92 1.88 -2.07 -0.95
N SER A 93 1.32 -3.21 -1.39
CA SER A 93 -0.11 -3.50 -1.27
C SER A 93 -0.55 -3.60 0.20
N ASP A 94 0.30 -4.18 1.05
CA ASP A 94 0.03 -4.32 2.47
C ASP A 94 0.34 -3.03 3.26
N LEU A 95 1.28 -2.21 2.77
CA LEU A 95 1.46 -0.85 3.29
C LEU A 95 0.18 -0.01 3.12
N MET A 96 -0.50 -0.14 1.98
CA MET A 96 -1.80 0.49 1.75
C MET A 96 -2.89 -0.04 2.69
N ALA A 97 -2.87 -1.34 3.04
CA ALA A 97 -3.74 -1.88 4.07
C ALA A 97 -3.46 -1.26 5.46
N GLY A 98 -2.19 -0.98 5.77
CA GLY A 98 -1.78 -0.30 7.01
C GLY A 98 -2.20 1.18 7.09
N PHE A 99 -2.33 1.87 5.96
CA PHE A 99 -2.84 3.26 5.93
C PHE A 99 -4.28 3.40 6.45
N ASN A 100 -5.08 2.33 6.34
CA ASN A 100 -6.44 2.29 6.87
C ASN A 100 -6.49 2.45 8.40
N GLU A 101 -5.45 1.99 9.09
CA GLU A 101 -5.30 2.12 10.54
C GLU A 101 -4.94 3.57 10.94
N LEU A 102 -4.15 4.27 10.11
CA LEU A 102 -3.76 5.67 10.31
C LEU A 102 -4.96 6.61 10.18
N GLY A 103 -5.82 6.37 9.18
CA GLY A 103 -7.05 7.15 9.00
C GLY A 103 -8.06 6.98 10.14
N ARG A 104 -8.07 5.81 10.80
CA ARG A 104 -9.00 5.51 11.91
C ARG A 104 -8.46 5.91 13.30
N LYS A 105 -7.16 5.81 13.55
CA LYS A 105 -6.59 6.12 14.88
C LYS A 105 -6.38 7.60 15.11
N ASP A 106 -5.89 8.33 14.09
CA ASP A 106 -5.51 9.73 14.27
C ASP A 106 -5.61 10.51 12.95
N PRO A 107 -6.79 11.10 12.66
CA PRO A 107 -7.03 11.84 11.41
C PRO A 107 -6.04 12.99 11.20
N LEU A 108 -5.52 13.57 12.29
CA LEU A 108 -4.59 14.69 12.25
C LEU A 108 -3.22 14.27 11.74
N THR A 109 -2.74 13.08 12.11
CA THR A 109 -1.49 12.52 11.57
C THR A 109 -1.61 12.25 10.07
N LEU A 110 -2.76 11.75 9.61
CA LEU A 110 -3.01 11.54 8.19
C LEU A 110 -3.02 12.87 7.41
N LEU A 111 -3.73 13.88 7.91
CA LEU A 111 -3.78 15.20 7.28
C LEU A 111 -2.42 15.91 7.27
N GLY A 112 -1.69 15.87 8.39
CA GLY A 112 -0.35 16.41 8.50
C GLY A 112 0.64 15.71 7.57
N GLY A 113 0.60 14.38 7.53
CA GLY A 113 1.41 13.57 6.62
C GLY A 113 1.13 13.88 5.14
N ALA A 114 -0.15 14.02 4.77
CA ALA A 114 -0.56 14.36 3.40
C ALA A 114 -0.08 15.76 2.99
N MET A 115 -0.20 16.75 3.88
CA MET A 115 0.30 18.11 3.61
C MET A 115 1.82 18.12 3.42
N LEU A 116 2.57 17.46 4.29
CA LEU A 116 4.03 17.36 4.19
C LEU A 116 4.45 16.63 2.91
N ALA A 117 3.78 15.53 2.57
CA ALA A 117 4.02 14.79 1.34
C ALA A 117 3.74 15.66 0.10
N GLY A 118 2.62 16.36 0.07
CA GLY A 118 2.27 17.28 -1.01
C GLY A 118 3.29 18.41 -1.18
N PHE A 119 3.74 19.00 -0.06
CA PHE A 119 4.80 20.02 -0.09
C PHE A 119 6.12 19.44 -0.60
N ALA A 120 6.53 18.26 -0.14
CA ALA A 120 7.76 17.61 -0.59
C ALA A 120 7.74 17.34 -2.10
N ILE A 121 6.62 16.85 -2.65
CA ILE A 121 6.44 16.63 -4.09
C ILE A 121 6.51 17.95 -4.86
N SER A 122 5.79 18.97 -4.40
CA SER A 122 5.82 20.32 -5.00
C SER A 122 7.24 20.91 -4.99
N ARG A 123 7.94 20.73 -3.87
CA ARG A 123 9.33 21.18 -3.70
C ARG A 123 10.28 20.43 -4.61
N PHE A 124 10.10 19.12 -4.80
CA PHE A 124 10.89 18.30 -5.69
C PHE A 124 10.73 18.75 -7.15
N PHE A 125 9.50 18.90 -7.65
CA PHE A 125 9.25 19.39 -9.01
C PHE A 125 9.83 20.79 -9.25
N LYS A 126 9.71 21.70 -8.28
CA LYS A 126 10.35 23.03 -8.34
C LYS A 126 11.88 22.91 -8.36
N SER A 127 12.45 22.02 -7.54
CA SER A 127 13.90 21.80 -7.44
C SER A 127 14.49 21.20 -8.70
N SER A 128 13.81 20.24 -9.32
CA SER A 128 14.28 19.58 -10.53
C SER A 128 14.32 20.53 -11.73
N THR A 129 13.47 21.56 -11.72
CA THR A 129 13.48 22.62 -12.76
C THR A 129 14.63 23.61 -12.55
N ASP A 130 15.01 23.88 -11.30
CA ASP A 130 16.11 24.78 -10.95
C ASP A 130 17.48 24.12 -11.16
N SER A 131 17.56 22.80 -10.99
CA SER A 131 18.80 22.00 -11.10
C SER A 131 19.28 21.76 -12.54
N SER A 132 18.70 22.43 -13.54
CA SER A 132 19.04 22.29 -14.97
C SER A 132 19.60 23.57 -15.60
N ARG A 133 20.22 24.46 -14.81
CA ARG A 133 20.94 25.64 -15.32
C ARG A 133 22.42 25.61 -14.97
#